data_AF-X0VW36-F1
#
_entry.id   AF-X0VW36-F1
#
_cell.length_a   1.000
_cell.length_b   1.000
_cell.length_c   1.000
_cell.angle_alpha   90.00
_cell.angle_beta   90.00
_cell.angle_gamma   90.00
#
_symmetry.space_group_name_H-M   'P 1'
#
loop_
_entity.id
_entity.type
_entity.pdbx_description
1 polymer ?
#
loop_
_entity_poly.entity_id
_entity_poly.type
_entity_poly.pdbx_seq_one_letter_code
_entity_poly.pdbx_strand_id
1 'polypeptide(L)'
;MISENLQIRFNEIERLARAAGLRPYDVHFFQVPASVICEIASYGLPTRYSHWSYGRAWENQKRAEEMGQSKIYELIIGNDPSYAFLDKNNTDTANLL
;
A
#
# COMPACT_ATOMS: atom_id res chain seq x y z
N MET A 1 -5.14 -11.56 -2.75
CA MET A 1 -6.41 -11.13 -2.11
C MET A 1 -6.17 -11.03 -0.62
N ILE A 2 -6.83 -10.09 0.06
CA ILE A 2 -6.67 -9.86 1.51
C ILE A 2 -7.32 -10.96 2.35
N SER A 3 -6.95 -11.03 3.63
CA SER A 3 -7.60 -11.93 4.59
C SER A 3 -9.08 -11.57 4.79
N GLU A 4 -9.90 -12.58 5.08
CA GLU A 4 -11.34 -12.41 5.32
C GLU A 4 -11.62 -11.44 6.49
N ASN A 5 -10.80 -11.51 7.55
CA ASN A 5 -10.93 -10.63 8.70
C ASN A 5 -10.74 -9.16 8.33
N LEU A 6 -9.68 -8.84 7.56
CA LEU A 6 -9.42 -7.49 7.09
C LEU A 6 -10.55 -6.98 6.21
N GLN A 7 -11.10 -7.82 5.33
CA GLN A 7 -12.24 -7.42 4.50
C GLN A 7 -13.45 -7.00 5.35
N ILE A 8 -13.78 -7.77 6.39
CA ILE A 8 -14.88 -7.43 7.31
C ILE A 8 -14.61 -6.08 8.00
N ARG A 9 -13.37 -5.86 8.46
CA ARG A 9 -12.99 -4.62 9.14
C ARG A 9 -13.03 -3.41 8.21
N PHE A 10 -12.53 -3.53 6.99
CA PHE A 10 -12.59 -2.45 6.00
C PHE A 10 -14.03 -2.10 5.63
N ASN A 11 -14.90 -3.09 5.44
CA ASN A 11 -16.33 -2.85 5.18
C ASN A 11 -17.00 -2.08 6.35
N GLU A 12 -16.63 -2.41 7.59
CA GLU A 12 -17.15 -1.70 8.77
C GLU A 12 -16.63 -0.25 8.85
N ILE A 13 -15.34 -0.03 8.57
CA ILE A 13 -14.75 1.31 8.51
C ILE A 13 -15.43 2.15 7.41
N GLU A 14 -15.64 1.56 6.23
CA GLU A 14 -16.31 2.24 5.11
C GLU A 14 -17.75 2.61 5.47
N ARG A 15 -18.48 1.69 6.12
CA ARG A 15 -19.84 1.95 6.62
C ARG A 15 -19.86 3.12 7.59
N LEU A 16 -18.93 3.16 8.55
CA LEU A 16 -18.81 4.25 9.51
C LEU A 16 -18.42 5.57 8.84
N ALA A 17 -17.50 5.55 7.88
CA ALA A 17 -17.09 6.73 7.12
C ALA A 17 -18.28 7.32 6.33
N ARG A 18 -19.07 6.48 5.65
CA ARG A 18 -20.27 6.91 4.94
C ARG A 18 -21.34 7.44 5.89
N ALA A 19 -21.53 6.83 7.06
CA ALA A 19 -22.43 7.33 8.09
C ALA A 19 -22.00 8.69 8.66
N ALA A 20 -20.69 8.96 8.70
CA ALA A 20 -20.14 10.27 9.06
C ALA A 20 -20.23 11.32 7.92
N GLY A 21 -20.79 10.97 6.77
CA GLY A 21 -20.95 11.85 5.61
C GLY A 21 -19.73 11.90 4.67
N LEU A 22 -18.72 11.06 4.89
CA LEU A 22 -17.58 10.93 3.97
C LEU A 22 -17.97 10.13 2.73
N ARG A 23 -17.30 10.40 1.62
CA ARG A 23 -17.49 9.71 0.34
C ARG A 23 -16.17 9.08 -0.12
N PRO A 24 -15.75 7.96 0.50
CA PRO A 24 -14.56 7.26 0.06
C PRO A 24 -14.78 6.68 -1.35
N TYR A 25 -13.71 6.64 -2.15
CA TYR A 25 -13.68 5.87 -3.39
C TYR A 25 -13.69 4.38 -3.09
N ASP A 26 -14.08 3.57 -4.08
CA ASP A 26 -13.96 2.12 -3.99
C ASP A 26 -12.47 1.75 -3.89
N VAL A 27 -12.10 0.95 -2.89
CA VAL A 27 -10.70 0.60 -2.61
C VAL A 27 -10.44 -0.86 -2.97
N HIS A 28 -9.46 -1.10 -3.85
CA HIS A 28 -8.93 -2.41 -4.15
C HIS A 28 -7.69 -2.69 -3.31
N PHE A 29 -7.75 -3.72 -2.46
CA PHE A 29 -6.66 -4.08 -1.57
C PHE A 29 -5.82 -5.24 -2.11
N PHE A 30 -4.50 -5.09 -2.02
CA PHE A 30 -3.50 -6.08 -2.44
C PHE A 30 -2.53 -6.36 -1.31
N GLN A 31 -2.55 -7.56 -0.75
CA GLN A 31 -1.45 -8.06 0.08
C GLN A 31 -0.31 -8.52 -0.83
N VAL A 32 0.84 -7.86 -0.71
CA VAL A 32 2.00 -8.08 -1.58
C VAL A 32 3.28 -8.15 -0.74
N PRO A 33 4.36 -8.77 -1.25
CA PRO A 33 5.68 -8.66 -0.63
C PRO A 33 6.13 -7.20 -0.55
N ALA A 34 6.84 -6.81 0.51
CA ALA A 34 7.39 -5.47 0.66
C ALA A 34 8.26 -5.01 -0.54
N SER A 35 8.93 -5.94 -1.23
CA SER A 35 9.68 -5.63 -2.46
C SER A 35 8.81 -5.01 -3.56
N VAL A 36 7.57 -5.47 -3.71
CA VAL A 36 6.61 -4.93 -4.70
C VAL A 36 6.19 -3.51 -4.31
N ILE A 37 5.97 -3.26 -3.02
CA ILE A 37 5.68 -1.93 -2.51
C ILE A 37 6.85 -0.98 -2.75
N CYS A 38 8.07 -1.45 -2.47
CA CYS A 38 9.31 -0.71 -2.74
C CYS A 38 9.49 -0.40 -4.24
N GLU A 39 9.17 -1.35 -5.12
CA GLU A 39 9.14 -1.13 -6.57
C GLU A 39 8.15 -0.01 -6.93
N ILE A 40 6.90 -0.13 -6.52
CA ILE A 40 5.88 0.89 -6.83
C ILE A 40 6.27 2.26 -6.24
N ALA A 41 6.83 2.30 -5.03
CA ALA A 41 7.29 3.54 -4.41
C ALA A 41 8.47 4.19 -5.15
N SER A 42 9.41 3.37 -5.65
CA SER A 42 10.64 3.86 -6.30
C SER A 42 10.44 4.24 -7.76
N TYR A 43 9.60 3.50 -8.48
CA TYR A 43 9.26 3.76 -9.88
C TYR A 43 8.09 4.74 -10.02
N GLY A 44 7.21 4.82 -9.02
CA GLY A 44 6.00 5.65 -9.05
C GLY A 44 4.89 5.04 -9.92
N LEU A 45 4.04 5.90 -10.49
CA LEU A 45 2.94 5.48 -11.35
C LEU A 45 3.46 4.80 -12.65
N PRO A 46 2.73 3.80 -13.18
CA PRO A 46 3.15 2.95 -14.30
C PRO A 46 3.40 3.69 -15.64
N THR A 47 3.12 4.99 -15.71
CA THR A 47 3.27 5.83 -16.92
C THR A 47 4.61 6.56 -17.02
N ARG A 48 5.59 6.32 -16.13
CA ARG A 48 6.93 6.95 -16.24
C ARG A 48 7.83 6.22 -17.23
N TYR A 49 8.64 6.99 -17.97
CA TYR A 49 9.68 6.46 -18.87
C TYR A 49 10.76 5.73 -18.07
N SER A 50 11.35 4.67 -18.60
CA SER A 50 12.43 3.94 -17.94
C SER A 50 13.67 4.82 -17.77
N HIS A 51 14.07 5.09 -16.53
CA HIS A 51 15.27 5.87 -16.21
C HIS A 51 16.09 5.20 -15.10
N TRP A 52 17.42 5.21 -15.25
CA TRP A 52 18.35 4.52 -14.35
C TRP A 52 18.28 5.04 -12.90
N SER A 53 17.88 6.30 -12.71
CA SER A 53 17.75 6.90 -11.37
C SER A 53 16.72 6.17 -10.50
N TYR A 54 15.70 5.56 -11.10
CA TYR A 54 14.69 4.79 -10.36
C TYR A 54 15.26 3.49 -9.82
N GLY A 55 16.15 2.82 -10.57
CA GLY A 55 16.90 1.68 -10.06
C GLY A 55 17.78 2.05 -8.87
N ARG A 56 18.43 3.22 -8.91
CA ARG A 56 19.21 3.74 -7.77
C ARG A 56 18.31 4.05 -6.56
N ALA A 57 17.13 4.63 -6.77
CA ALA A 57 16.18 4.91 -5.70
C ALA A 57 15.68 3.61 -5.05
N TRP A 58 15.35 2.61 -5.87
CA TRP A 58 14.93 1.29 -5.39
C TRP A 58 16.01 0.60 -4.58
N GLU A 59 17.26 0.63 -5.03
CA GLU A 59 18.37 0.03 -4.30
C GLU A 59 18.57 0.70 -2.93
N ASN A 60 18.48 2.03 -2.87
CA ASN A 60 18.57 2.77 -1.61
C ASN A 60 17.42 2.42 -0.66
N GLN A 61 16.19 2.39 -1.16
CA GLN A 61 15.00 2.08 -0.36
C GLN A 61 15.04 0.66 0.17
N LYS A 62 15.39 -0.32 -0.69
CA LYS A 62 15.57 -1.71 -0.31
C LYS A 62 16.66 -1.88 0.77
N ARG A 63 17.82 -1.24 0.60
CA ARG A 63 18.89 -1.31 1.60
C ARG A 63 18.47 -0.73 2.94
N ALA A 64 17.76 0.41 2.93
CA ALA A 64 17.23 1.01 4.15
C ALA A 64 16.23 0.06 4.86
N GLU A 65 15.41 -0.66 4.09
CA GLU A 65 14.49 -1.66 4.63
C GLU A 65 15.21 -2.88 5.20
N GLU A 66 16.16 -3.46 4.47
CA GLU A 66 16.96 -4.61 4.92
C GLU A 66 17.77 -4.30 6.18
N MET A 67 18.21 -3.05 6.34
CA MET A 67 18.88 -2.56 7.55
C MET A 67 17.93 -2.16 8.68
N GLY A 68 16.60 -2.27 8.48
CA GLY A 68 15.59 -1.89 9.46
C GLY A 68 15.48 -0.38 9.71
N GLN A 69 16.03 0.46 8.82
CA GLN A 69 16.00 1.93 8.91
C GLN A 69 14.75 2.54 8.28
N SER A 70 14.06 1.79 7.42
CA SER A 70 12.83 2.22 6.76
C SER A 70 11.86 1.05 6.66
N LYS A 71 10.57 1.30 6.78
CA LYS A 71 9.53 0.30 6.50
C LYS A 71 8.30 0.99 5.93
N ILE A 72 7.84 0.52 4.78
CA ILE A 72 6.58 0.96 4.19
C ILE A 72 5.53 -0.10 4.56
N TYR A 73 4.61 0.25 5.45
CA TYR A 73 3.53 -0.66 5.88
C TYR A 73 2.47 -0.80 4.80
N GLU A 74 2.08 0.32 4.21
CA GLU A 74 1.10 0.40 3.15
C GLU A 74 1.47 1.49 2.14
N LEU A 75 1.01 1.32 0.92
CA LEU A 75 1.09 2.32 -0.13
C LEU A 75 -0.29 2.46 -0.79
N ILE A 76 -0.80 3.69 -0.83
CA ILE A 76 -2.12 3.98 -1.38
C ILE A 76 -1.98 4.86 -2.62
N ILE A 77 -2.58 4.43 -3.72
CA ILE A 77 -2.80 5.24 -4.92
C ILE A 77 -4.23 5.78 -4.86
N GLY A 78 -4.35 7.08 -4.59
CA GLY A 78 -5.62 7.79 -4.43
C GLY A 78 -6.34 8.12 -5.75
N ASN A 79 -6.50 7.14 -6.64
CA ASN A 79 -7.33 7.26 -7.85
C ASN A 79 -8.78 6.80 -7.57
N ASP A 80 -9.67 6.95 -8.55
CA ASP A 80 -11.01 6.35 -8.58
C ASP A 80 -11.06 5.23 -9.64
N PRO A 81 -11.08 3.93 -9.27
CA PRO A 81 -11.01 3.39 -7.90
C PRO A 81 -9.60 3.52 -7.29
N SER A 82 -9.53 3.46 -5.97
CA SER A 82 -8.26 3.56 -5.22
C SER A 82 -7.60 2.19 -5.10
N TYR A 83 -6.27 2.16 -5.07
CA TYR A 83 -5.49 0.92 -4.96
C TYR A 83 -4.62 0.99 -3.71
N ALA A 84 -4.80 0.04 -2.79
CA ALA A 84 -4.05 -0.05 -1.54
C ALA A 84 -3.19 -1.31 -1.52
N PHE A 85 -1.88 -1.15 -1.35
CA PHE A 85 -0.90 -2.24 -1.28
C PHE A 85 -0.43 -2.39 0.16
N LEU A 86 -0.69 -3.54 0.77
CA LEU A 86 -0.35 -3.87 2.15
C LEU A 86 0.81 -4.88 2.16
N ASP A 87 1.80 -4.70 3.04
CA ASP A 87 2.85 -5.69 3.21
C ASP A 87 2.26 -6.99 3.77
N LYS A 88 2.50 -8.10 3.08
CA LYS A 88 2.06 -9.45 3.47
C LYS A 88 2.55 -9.87 4.87
N ASN A 89 3.63 -9.27 5.36
CA ASN A 89 4.22 -9.58 6.66
C ASN A 89 3.63 -8.74 7.80
N ASN A 90 2.75 -7.77 7.50
CA ASN A 90 2.09 -6.99 8.53
C ASN A 90 1.10 -7.84 9.32
N THR A 91 0.97 -7.55 10.61
CA THR A 91 -0.12 -8.06 11.44
C THR A 91 -1.43 -7.37 11.06
N ASP A 92 -2.56 -7.99 11.35
CA ASP A 92 -3.87 -7.38 11.11
C ASP A 92 -4.01 -6.04 11.85
N THR A 93 -3.46 -5.91 13.06
CA THR A 93 -3.42 -4.64 13.81
C THR A 93 -2.64 -3.56 13.07
N ALA A 94 -1.50 -3.90 12.46
CA ALA A 94 -0.69 -2.94 11.71
C ALA A 94 -1.36 -2.47 10.41
N ASN A 95 -2.33 -3.23 9.87
CA ASN A 95 -3.09 -2.85 8.68
C ASN A 95 -4.38 -2.06 9.02
N LEU A 96 -4.72 -1.91 10.31
CA LEU A 96 -5.93 -1.22 10.77
C LEU A 96 -5.67 0.12 11.48
N LEU A 97 -4.40 0.40 11.82
CA LEU A 97 -3.96 1.62 12.49
C LEU A 97 -3.36 2.61 11.48
#